data_AF-A0A954FDJ9-F1
#
_entry.id   AF-A0A954FDJ9-F1
#
_cell.length_a   1.000
_cell.length_b   1.000
_cell.length_c   1.000
_cell.angle_alpha   90.00
_cell.angle_beta   90.00
_cell.angle_gamma   90.00
#
_symmetry.space_group_name_H-M   'P 1'
#
loop_
_entity.id
_entity.type
_entity.pdbx_description
1 polymer ?
#
loop_
_entity_poly.entity_id
_entity_poly.type
_entity_poly.pdbx_seq_one_letter_code
_entity_poly.pdbx_strand_id
1 'polypeptide(L)'
;MAAFTTPGLMAEELIRTPVMTEGPFYPDKMPLDTDNDLLIINDSLTPAVGEITYLSGKVLDAKGQPLRNAFVEIWQVDSKASYLH
;
A
#
# COMPACT_ATOMS: atom_id res chain seq x y z
N MET A 1 -20.52 -33.27 18.04
CA MET A 1 -20.39 -32.41 16.85
C MET A 1 -19.93 -31.03 17.30
N ALA A 2 -18.63 -30.72 17.20
CA ALA A 2 -18.05 -29.47 17.70
C ALA A 2 -17.25 -28.70 16.62
N ALA A 3 -17.37 -29.12 15.36
CA ALA A 3 -16.60 -28.52 14.26
C ALA A 3 -17.16 -27.15 13.82
N PHE A 4 -18.42 -26.82 14.09
CA PHE A 4 -19.04 -25.61 13.53
C PHE A 4 -18.73 -24.31 14.29
N THR A 5 -18.04 -24.35 15.42
CA THR A 5 -17.83 -23.16 16.27
C THR A 5 -16.40 -22.64 16.27
N THR A 6 -15.50 -23.21 15.45
CA THR A 6 -14.11 -22.73 15.37
C THR A 6 -13.99 -21.70 14.25
N PRO A 7 -13.74 -20.41 14.57
CA PRO A 7 -13.50 -19.39 13.54
C PRO A 7 -12.31 -19.82 12.67
N GLY A 8 -12.48 -19.80 11.34
CA GLY A 8 -11.43 -20.14 10.38
C GLY A 8 -11.44 -21.58 9.86
N LEU A 9 -12.36 -22.46 10.30
CA LEU A 9 -12.44 -23.85 9.80
C LEU A 9 -12.78 -23.94 8.29
N MET A 10 -13.33 -22.87 7.72
CA MET A 10 -13.60 -22.72 6.28
C MET A 10 -12.98 -21.41 5.73
N ALA A 11 -11.85 -20.98 6.28
CA ALA A 11 -11.13 -19.85 5.70
C ALA A 11 -10.44 -20.30 4.40
N GLU A 12 -10.88 -19.75 3.26
CA GLU A 12 -10.15 -19.81 2.00
C GLU A 12 -8.71 -19.33 2.26
N GLU A 13 -7.72 -20.08 1.77
CA GLU A 13 -6.32 -19.69 1.96
C GLU A 13 -6.08 -18.35 1.24
N LEU A 14 -5.73 -17.32 2.00
CA LEU A 14 -5.43 -16.01 1.42
C LEU A 14 -4.23 -16.15 0.48
N ILE A 15 -4.38 -15.62 -0.74
CA ILE A 15 -3.25 -15.48 -1.66
C ILE A 15 -2.22 -14.58 -0.98
N ARG A 16 -1.04 -15.12 -0.69
CA ARG A 16 0.04 -14.36 -0.06
C ARG A 16 0.52 -13.28 -1.01
N THR A 17 0.72 -12.08 -0.49
CA THR A 17 1.44 -11.02 -1.19
C THR A 17 2.80 -11.57 -1.63
N PRO A 18 3.13 -11.51 -2.94
CA PRO A 18 4.43 -11.95 -3.42
C PRO A 18 5.56 -11.21 -2.71
N VAL A 19 6.69 -11.88 -2.52
CA VAL A 19 7.92 -11.20 -2.09
C VAL A 19 8.36 -10.23 -3.19
N MET A 20 8.61 -8.99 -2.82
CA MET A 20 9.09 -7.95 -3.72
C MET A 20 10.43 -7.44 -3.17
N THR A 21 11.46 -7.40 -4.03
CA THR A 21 12.67 -6.62 -3.75
C THR A 21 12.36 -5.15 -4.00
N GLU A 22 13.03 -4.21 -3.31
CA GLU A 22 12.84 -2.75 -3.49
C GLU A 22 12.85 -2.32 -4.97
N GLY A 23 13.53 -3.08 -5.83
CA GLY A 23 13.42 -2.96 -7.27
C GLY A 23 14.21 -1.77 -7.81
N PRO A 24 14.37 -1.65 -9.13
CA PRO A 24 15.20 -0.60 -9.73
C PRO A 24 14.55 0.79 -9.72
N PHE A 25 13.33 0.91 -9.17
CA PHE A 25 12.48 2.11 -9.23
C PHE A 25 12.24 2.73 -7.85
N TYR A 26 13.00 2.29 -6.84
CA TYR A 26 12.99 2.95 -5.54
C TYR A 26 13.60 4.36 -5.70
N PRO A 27 13.01 5.42 -5.13
CA PRO A 27 13.56 6.76 -5.29
C PRO A 27 14.98 6.84 -4.73
N ASP A 28 15.92 7.39 -5.51
CA ASP A 28 17.27 7.70 -5.01
C ASP A 28 17.22 8.76 -3.90
N LYS A 29 16.21 9.62 -3.95
CA LYS A 29 15.90 10.63 -2.94
C LYS A 29 14.41 10.60 -2.63
N MET A 30 14.09 10.38 -1.36
CA MET A 30 12.71 10.48 -0.90
C MET A 30 12.18 11.92 -1.04
N PRO A 31 10.91 12.08 -1.46
CA PRO A 31 10.25 13.37 -1.38
C PRO A 31 10.25 13.88 0.07
N LEU A 32 10.26 15.21 0.23
CA LEU A 32 10.18 15.85 1.55
C LEU A 32 8.85 15.55 2.24
N ASP A 33 7.82 15.30 1.43
CA ASP A 33 6.51 14.89 1.88
C ASP A 33 6.41 13.35 1.82
N THR A 34 6.21 12.73 2.98
CA THR A 34 6.11 11.27 3.13
C THR A 34 4.83 10.89 3.88
N ASP A 35 3.83 11.76 3.84
CA ASP A 35 2.51 11.44 4.38
C ASP A 35 1.71 10.54 3.42
N ASN A 36 0.40 10.39 3.67
CA ASN A 36 -0.47 9.53 2.89
C ASN A 36 -1.31 10.27 1.83
N ASP A 37 -1.01 11.54 1.54
CA ASP A 37 -1.66 12.34 0.50
C ASP A 37 -0.68 12.66 -0.64
N LEU A 38 -0.80 11.91 -1.74
CA LEU A 38 0.06 12.10 -2.91
C LEU A 38 -0.43 13.22 -3.85
N LEU A 39 -1.52 13.93 -3.53
CA LEU A 39 -2.07 15.00 -4.37
C LEU A 39 -1.45 16.36 -4.06
N ILE A 40 -1.14 16.60 -2.79
CA ILE A 40 -0.57 17.85 -2.30
C ILE A 40 0.86 17.55 -1.89
N ILE A 41 1.82 18.10 -2.63
CA ILE A 41 3.24 17.89 -2.34
C ILE A 41 3.79 19.19 -1.77
N ASN A 42 4.07 19.22 -0.45
CA ASN A 42 4.47 20.40 0.32
C ASN A 42 3.40 21.53 0.34
N ASP A 43 3.83 22.78 0.54
CA ASP A 43 3.00 24.01 0.54
C ASP A 43 2.56 24.47 -0.86
N SER A 44 2.67 23.61 -1.89
CA SER A 44 2.30 24.00 -3.25
C SER A 44 0.78 24.05 -3.40
N LEU A 45 0.26 25.22 -3.77
CA LEU A 45 -1.18 25.44 -4.02
C LEU A 45 -1.70 24.74 -5.28
N THR A 46 -0.83 24.11 -6.08
CA THR A 46 -1.21 23.39 -7.30
C THR A 46 -1.23 21.88 -7.03
N PRO A 47 -2.41 21.24 -7.02
CA PRO A 47 -2.52 19.79 -6.87
C PRO A 47 -1.85 19.02 -8.02
N ALA A 48 -1.53 17.76 -7.78
CA ALA A 48 -1.07 16.84 -8.81
C ALA A 48 -2.08 16.73 -9.98
N VAL A 49 -1.56 16.59 -11.20
CA VAL A 49 -2.37 16.40 -12.41
C VAL A 49 -2.57 14.92 -12.67
N GLY A 50 -3.82 14.47 -12.73
CA GLY A 50 -4.18 13.07 -13.00
C GLY A 50 -5.59 12.72 -12.52
N GLU A 51 -5.90 11.43 -12.51
CA GLU A 51 -7.13 10.91 -11.92
C GLU A 51 -6.95 10.72 -10.40
N ILE A 52 -7.82 11.35 -9.61
CA ILE A 52 -7.80 11.21 -8.15
C ILE A 52 -8.25 9.81 -7.77
N THR A 53 -7.38 9.08 -7.06
CA THR A 53 -7.61 7.70 -6.64
C THR A 53 -7.49 7.56 -5.13
N TYR A 54 -8.46 6.93 -4.50
CA TYR A 54 -8.40 6.57 -3.08
C TYR A 54 -7.95 5.11 -2.95
N LEU A 55 -6.75 4.89 -2.41
CA LEU A 55 -6.24 3.56 -2.11
C LEU A 55 -6.44 3.25 -0.63
N SER A 56 -7.15 2.16 -0.33
CA SER A 56 -7.36 1.70 1.05
C SER A 56 -7.41 0.17 1.12
N GLY A 57 -7.11 -0.39 2.30
CA GLY A 57 -7.05 -1.83 2.48
C GLY A 57 -6.75 -2.26 3.92
N LYS A 58 -6.53 -3.56 4.10
CA LYS A 58 -6.13 -4.17 5.37
C LYS A 58 -4.83 -4.93 5.18
N VAL A 59 -3.90 -4.77 6.11
CA VAL A 59 -2.69 -5.60 6.19
C VAL A 59 -3.01 -6.80 7.06
N LEU A 60 -2.86 -8.00 6.51
CA LEU A 60 -3.13 -9.27 7.17
C LEU A 60 -1.87 -10.13 7.21
N ASP A 61 -1.73 -10.96 8.23
CA ASP A 61 -0.73 -12.03 8.24
C ASP A 61 -1.17 -13.23 7.37
N ALA A 62 -0.30 -14.25 7.25
CA ALA A 62 -0.59 -15.47 6.49
C ALA A 62 -1.76 -16.31 7.05
N LYS A 63 -2.26 -15.99 8.26
CA LYS A 63 -3.41 -16.62 8.89
C LYS A 63 -4.68 -15.76 8.78
N GLY A 64 -4.61 -14.63 8.08
CA GLY A 64 -5.71 -13.69 7.91
C GLY A 64 -5.96 -12.78 9.12
N GLN A 65 -5.03 -12.72 10.07
CA GLN A 65 -5.14 -11.84 11.24
C GLN A 65 -4.67 -10.42 10.90
N PRO A 66 -5.39 -9.36 11.32
CA PRO A 66 -4.95 -7.99 11.09
C PRO A 66 -3.61 -7.68 11.75
N LEU A 67 -2.68 -7.16 10.96
CA LEU A 67 -1.38 -6.70 11.45
C LEU A 67 -1.51 -5.24 11.88
N ARG A 68 -1.47 -5.00 13.20
CA ARG A 68 -1.54 -3.65 13.76
C ARG A 68 -0.19 -2.96 13.69
N ASN A 69 -0.21 -1.64 13.50
CA ASN A 69 0.98 -0.78 13.46
C ASN A 69 1.97 -1.19 12.36
N ALA A 70 1.47 -1.74 11.25
CA ALA A 70 2.27 -1.98 10.06
C ALA A 70 2.72 -0.62 9.49
N PHE A 71 4.00 -0.51 9.16
CA PHE A 71 4.48 0.57 8.30
C PHE A 71 4.21 0.18 6.85
N VAL A 72 3.51 1.04 6.12
CA VAL A 72 3.14 0.81 4.71
C VAL A 72 3.65 2.00 3.92
N GLU A 73 4.48 1.72 2.93
CA GLU A 73 5.05 2.71 2.02
C GLU A 73 4.65 2.37 0.59
N ILE A 74 4.32 3.39 -0.20
CA ILE A 74 4.00 3.28 -1.61
C ILE A 74 4.72 4.36 -2.41
N TRP A 75 5.05 4.04 -3.65
CA TRP A 75 5.57 4.98 -4.64
C TRP A 75 4.89 4.71 -5.98
N GLN A 76 4.73 5.74 -6.79
CA GLN A 76 4.08 5.66 -8.09
C GLN A 76 4.72 6.60 -9.10
N VAL A 77 4.40 6.39 -10.36
CA VAL A 77 4.70 7.32 -11.45
C VAL A 77 3.72 8.49 -11.46
N ASP A 78 4.10 9.58 -12.13
CA ASP A 78 3.17 10.67 -12.46
C ASP A 78 2.16 10.26 -13.56
N SER A 79 1.26 11.18 -13.92
CA SER A 79 0.26 10.95 -14.99
C SER A 79 0.85 10.75 -16.39
N LYS A 80 2.17 10.94 -16.57
CA LYS A 80 2.92 10.66 -17.80
C LYS A 80 3.74 9.39 -17.71
N ALA A 81 3.53 8.58 -16.67
CA ALA A 81 4.26 7.35 -16.39
C ALA A 81 5.75 7.55 -16.10
N SER A 82 6.15 8.70 -15.55
CA SER A 82 7.52 8.97 -15.10
C SER A 82 7.69 8.78 -13.60
N TYR A 83 8.75 8.07 -13.19
CA TYR A 83 9.20 8.07 -11.79
C TYR A 83 9.97 9.34 -11.45
N LEU A 84 9.97 9.71 -10.17
CA LEU A 84 10.83 10.75 -9.63
C LEU A 84 12.22 10.14 -9.30
N HIS A 85 13.15 10.26 -10.24
CA HIS A 85 14.58 9.99 -10.04
C HIS A 85 15.38 11.30 -10.16
#